data_AF-C6BQ27-F1
#
_entry.id   AF-C6BQ27-F1
#
_cell.length_a   1.000
_cell.length_b   1.000
_cell.length_c   1.000
_cell.angle_alpha   90.00
_cell.angle_beta   90.00
_cell.angle_gamma   90.00
#
_symmetry.space_group_name_H-M   'P 1'
#
loop_
_entity.id
_entity.type
_entity.pdbx_description
1 polymer ?
#
loop_
_entity_poly.entity_id
_entity_poly.type
_entity_poly.pdbx_seq_one_letter_code
_entity_poly.pdbx_strand_id
1 'polypeptide(L)'
;MAQIGQASKLWPTPAASRHGHVANTHHKLSAGAGWARYIGHNRHRAAGHKAPSSLNWRVGVPLTCLDADGTIVFAHHLTRDELEALRNSQKMLSSLHFACCTARVGLRVSKNGLNHFYHLSDARSCPYAEETEAHLSLKVAAMEAARRAGWQADCEVSGGFDDSQQWRADVLAWKGAVRIAFEVQISNATWAQVVARQARYRAAGVRGLWLLGQDSYQVCKEVPAFQVRDDGEGDWMVRISPPKEPHNVCLRAFKGNWLALESFIQAALTKKPGLGPGA
;
A
#
# COMPACT_ATOMS: atom_id res chain seq x y z
N MET A 1 18.74 5.24 23.68
CA MET A 1 18.08 6.53 23.35
C MET A 1 18.84 7.40 22.33
N ALA A 2 20.13 7.16 22.05
CA ALA A 2 20.91 7.99 21.12
C ALA A 2 20.75 7.67 19.60
N GLN A 3 20.09 6.57 19.21
CA GLN A 3 20.07 6.10 17.80
C GLN A 3 18.81 6.41 16.99
N ILE A 4 17.69 6.80 17.62
CA ILE A 4 16.47 7.27 16.91
C ILE A 4 16.73 8.62 16.19
N GLY A 5 17.77 9.35 16.63
CA GLY A 5 18.14 10.65 16.07
C GLY A 5 18.70 10.61 14.64
N GLN A 6 19.28 9.49 14.18
CA GLN A 6 19.88 9.42 12.84
C GLN A 6 18.83 9.32 11.72
N ALA A 7 17.70 8.64 11.93
CA ALA A 7 16.61 8.57 10.95
C ALA A 7 15.97 9.96 10.72
N SER A 8 15.86 10.78 11.76
CA SER A 8 15.29 12.14 11.64
C SER A 8 16.19 13.15 10.95
N LYS A 9 17.49 12.88 10.85
CA LYS A 9 18.41 13.74 10.11
C LYS A 9 18.29 13.54 8.60
N LEU A 10 17.61 12.49 8.14
CA LEU A 10 17.39 12.20 6.72
C LEU A 10 16.17 12.91 6.12
N TRP A 11 15.52 13.81 6.86
CA TRP A 11 14.33 14.51 6.40
C TRP A 11 14.67 15.90 5.81
N PRO A 12 14.35 16.19 4.54
CA PRO A 12 14.41 17.55 4.04
C PRO A 12 13.20 18.38 4.50
N THR A 13 13.46 19.63 4.90
CA THR A 13 12.42 20.66 5.13
C THR A 13 11.81 21.12 3.80
N PRO A 14 10.51 21.46 3.76
CA PRO A 14 9.88 21.93 2.52
C PRO A 14 10.51 23.25 2.05
N ALA A 15 10.82 23.34 0.77
CA ALA A 15 10.94 24.63 0.10
C ALA A 15 9.52 25.20 -0.06
N ALA A 16 9.33 26.46 0.34
CA ALA A 16 8.06 27.15 0.15
C ALA A 16 7.82 27.38 -1.34
N SER A 17 6.89 26.63 -1.95
CA SER A 17 6.33 27.02 -3.25
C SER A 17 5.10 27.88 -3.02
N ARG A 18 5.15 29.11 -3.57
CA ARG A 18 3.97 29.94 -3.78
C ARG A 18 3.34 29.47 -5.08
N HIS A 19 2.07 29.08 -5.04
CA HIS A 19 0.99 29.49 -5.97
C HIS A 19 -0.20 28.52 -5.96
N GLY A 20 -1.39 29.11 -6.14
CA GLY A 20 -2.58 28.45 -6.66
C GLY A 20 -3.55 27.90 -5.62
N HIS A 21 -4.48 28.74 -5.13
CA HIS A 21 -5.72 28.24 -4.56
C HIS A 21 -6.47 27.42 -5.62
N VAL A 22 -6.69 26.14 -5.34
CA VAL A 22 -7.63 25.29 -6.06
C VAL A 22 -8.64 24.79 -5.03
N ALA A 23 -9.92 25.02 -5.33
CA ALA A 23 -11.04 24.61 -4.50
C ALA A 23 -11.03 23.08 -4.33
N ASN A 24 -10.94 22.64 -3.09
CA ASN A 24 -10.98 21.24 -2.71
C ASN A 24 -12.46 20.85 -2.55
N THR A 25 -13.01 20.05 -3.46
CA THR A 25 -14.30 19.40 -3.26
C THR A 25 -14.12 18.32 -2.18
N HIS A 26 -14.41 18.72 -0.94
CA HIS A 26 -14.48 17.82 0.19
C HIS A 26 -15.70 16.89 0.03
N HIS A 27 -15.50 15.68 -0.50
CA HIS A 27 -16.39 14.58 -0.16
C HIS A 27 -16.06 14.13 1.27
N LYS A 28 -16.94 14.54 2.20
CA LYS A 28 -17.02 13.94 3.53
C LYS A 28 -17.24 12.43 3.34
N LEU A 29 -16.21 11.64 3.59
CA LEU A 29 -16.37 10.22 3.86
C LEU A 29 -17.07 10.10 5.21
N SER A 30 -18.39 10.01 5.19
CA SER A 30 -19.16 9.52 6.33
C SER A 30 -18.84 8.04 6.49
N ALA A 31 -18.05 7.74 7.52
CA ALA A 31 -18.00 6.40 8.09
C ALA A 31 -19.40 6.06 8.61
N GLY A 32 -19.96 4.94 8.15
CA GLY A 32 -21.21 4.38 8.65
C GLY A 32 -22.44 4.68 7.79
N ALA A 33 -23.20 3.62 7.51
CA ALA A 33 -24.53 3.60 6.89
C ALA A 33 -24.62 3.77 5.36
N GLY A 34 -24.05 2.82 4.61
CA GLY A 34 -24.35 2.63 3.17
C GLY A 34 -24.94 1.26 2.80
N TRP A 35 -24.71 0.22 3.61
CA TRP A 35 -24.94 -1.17 3.18
C TRP A 35 -26.33 -1.74 3.51
N ALA A 36 -27.13 -1.02 4.32
CA ALA A 36 -28.46 -1.46 4.74
C ALA A 36 -29.53 -1.45 3.61
N ARG A 37 -29.20 -0.97 2.40
CA ARG A 37 -30.15 -0.89 1.27
C ARG A 37 -30.33 -2.18 0.47
N TYR A 38 -29.50 -3.20 0.68
CA TYR A 38 -29.42 -4.34 -0.25
C TYR A 38 -29.70 -5.71 0.37
N ILE A 39 -30.18 -5.75 1.61
CA ILE A 39 -30.63 -6.99 2.26
C ILE A 39 -32.04 -7.33 1.77
N GLY A 40 -32.13 -7.73 0.50
CA GLY A 40 -33.30 -8.42 -0.04
C GLY A 40 -33.08 -9.92 0.08
N HIS A 41 -33.82 -10.57 0.99
CA HIS A 41 -33.84 -12.02 1.14
C HIS A 41 -34.03 -12.71 -0.21
N ASN A 42 -33.14 -13.64 -0.56
CA ASN A 42 -33.49 -14.66 -1.54
C ASN A 42 -33.02 -16.05 -1.11
N ARG A 43 -33.97 -16.98 -1.14
CA ARG A 43 -33.87 -18.34 -0.61
C ARG A 43 -33.10 -19.26 -1.57
N HIS A 44 -32.53 -20.29 -0.96
CA HIS A 44 -31.80 -21.43 -1.54
C HIS A 44 -32.26 -21.93 -2.91
N ARG A 45 -31.26 -22.33 -3.71
CA ARG A 45 -31.27 -23.62 -4.42
C ARG A 45 -29.84 -24.18 -4.49
N ALA A 46 -29.67 -25.40 -4.00
CA ALA A 46 -28.48 -26.21 -4.18
C ALA A 46 -28.61 -27.05 -5.46
N ALA A 47 -27.54 -27.12 -6.25
CA ALA A 47 -27.22 -28.24 -7.13
C ALA A 47 -25.74 -28.15 -7.52
N GLY A 48 -25.01 -29.25 -7.34
CA GLY A 48 -23.56 -29.30 -7.53
C GLY A 48 -23.12 -29.30 -8.99
N HIS A 49 -21.80 -29.20 -9.21
CA HIS A 49 -21.04 -30.06 -10.14
C HIS A 49 -19.52 -29.76 -10.07
N LYS A 50 -18.78 -30.87 -10.03
CA LYS A 50 -17.38 -31.17 -10.39
C LYS A 50 -16.35 -30.04 -10.51
N ALA A 51 -15.24 -30.23 -9.79
CA ALA A 51 -13.95 -29.58 -10.03
C ALA A 51 -13.37 -29.91 -11.42
N PRO A 52 -12.73 -28.92 -12.08
CA PRO A 52 -11.71 -29.20 -13.08
C PRO A 52 -10.31 -28.81 -12.61
N SER A 53 -9.42 -29.78 -12.81
CA SER A 53 -8.00 -29.74 -13.19
C SER A 53 -7.24 -28.41 -13.20
N SER A 54 -6.07 -28.45 -12.55
CA SER A 54 -4.87 -27.66 -12.74
C SER A 54 -4.80 -26.83 -14.04
N LEU A 55 -4.97 -25.51 -13.91
CA LEU A 55 -4.49 -24.53 -14.88
C LEU A 55 -3.91 -23.33 -14.10
N ASN A 56 -2.66 -23.02 -14.42
CA ASN A 56 -1.81 -22.02 -13.79
C ASN A 56 -2.42 -20.62 -14.00
N TRP A 57 -3.00 -20.02 -12.97
CA TRP A 57 -3.53 -18.66 -13.05
C TRP A 57 -2.64 -17.72 -12.22
N ARG A 58 -1.88 -16.88 -12.93
CA ARG A 58 -1.07 -15.81 -12.36
C ARG A 58 -1.40 -14.55 -13.13
N VAL A 59 -2.23 -13.72 -12.50
CA VAL A 59 -2.64 -12.41 -13.00
C VAL A 59 -2.75 -11.52 -11.77
N GLY A 60 -2.35 -10.25 -11.87
CA GLY A 60 -2.06 -9.32 -10.75
C GLY A 60 -3.06 -9.33 -9.59
N VAL A 61 -2.59 -8.99 -8.39
CA VAL A 61 -3.33 -9.24 -7.15
C VAL A 61 -3.58 -7.91 -6.41
N PRO A 62 -4.63 -7.16 -6.71
CA PRO A 62 -4.86 -5.85 -6.09
C PRO A 62 -5.64 -5.93 -4.76
N LEU A 63 -5.37 -4.97 -3.88
CA LEU A 63 -6.15 -4.73 -2.65
C LEU A 63 -7.44 -3.94 -2.91
N THR A 64 -7.56 -3.32 -4.08
CA THR A 64 -8.69 -2.47 -4.44
C THR A 64 -9.36 -2.88 -5.75
N CYS A 65 -10.67 -2.63 -5.84
CA CYS A 65 -11.42 -2.57 -7.10
C CYS A 65 -12.45 -1.43 -7.03
N LEU A 66 -13.23 -1.25 -8.09
CA LEU A 66 -14.33 -0.29 -8.17
C LEU A 66 -15.67 -1.04 -8.25
N ASP A 67 -16.69 -0.52 -7.58
CA ASP A 67 -18.07 -0.98 -7.76
C ASP A 67 -18.76 -0.33 -8.97
N ALA A 68 -20.04 -0.63 -9.18
CA ALA A 68 -20.81 -0.11 -10.31
C ALA A 68 -20.89 1.42 -10.36
N ASP A 69 -20.78 2.09 -9.21
CA ASP A 69 -20.85 3.54 -9.08
C ASP A 69 -19.45 4.19 -9.14
N GLY A 70 -18.39 3.39 -9.31
CA GLY A 70 -17.00 3.85 -9.31
C GLY A 70 -16.44 4.09 -7.92
N THR A 71 -17.08 3.58 -6.86
CA THR A 71 -16.59 3.68 -5.49
C THR A 71 -15.51 2.62 -5.25
N ILE A 72 -14.44 3.01 -4.55
CA ILE A 72 -13.35 2.10 -4.22
C ILE A 72 -13.80 1.08 -3.17
N VAL A 73 -13.64 -0.19 -3.49
CA VAL A 73 -13.83 -1.33 -2.58
C VAL A 73 -12.46 -1.85 -2.15
N PHE A 74 -12.22 -1.92 -0.84
CA PHE A 74 -10.99 -2.44 -0.25
C PHE A 74 -11.21 -3.88 0.20
N ALA A 75 -10.52 -4.85 -0.42
CA ALA A 75 -10.69 -6.26 -0.08
C ALA A 75 -10.36 -6.54 1.39
N HIS A 76 -9.30 -5.92 1.90
CA HIS A 76 -8.81 -6.11 3.28
C HIS A 76 -9.73 -5.49 4.35
N HIS A 77 -10.72 -4.67 3.97
CA HIS A 77 -11.75 -4.18 4.90
C HIS A 77 -12.97 -5.09 4.97
N LEU A 78 -13.12 -6.05 4.04
CA LEU A 78 -14.28 -6.93 4.02
C LEU A 78 -14.25 -7.87 5.23
N THR A 79 -15.31 -7.85 6.00
CA THR A 79 -15.58 -8.85 7.03
C THR A 79 -15.85 -10.21 6.39
N ARG A 80 -15.84 -11.27 7.21
CA ARG A 80 -16.18 -12.62 6.76
C ARG A 80 -17.58 -12.68 6.14
N ASP A 81 -18.57 -12.05 6.79
CA ASP A 81 -19.96 -12.08 6.34
C ASP A 81 -20.12 -11.31 5.02
N GLU A 82 -19.46 -10.16 4.87
CA GLU A 82 -19.45 -9.40 3.61
C GLU A 82 -18.75 -10.17 2.49
N LEU A 83 -17.65 -10.86 2.80
CA LEU A 83 -16.93 -11.72 1.86
C LEU A 83 -17.81 -12.88 1.37
N GLU A 84 -18.50 -13.55 2.29
CA GLU A 84 -19.42 -14.65 1.99
C GLU A 84 -20.62 -14.14 1.19
N ALA A 85 -21.20 -13.00 1.55
CA ALA A 85 -22.28 -12.37 0.80
C ALA A 85 -21.85 -12.02 -0.63
N LEU A 86 -20.65 -11.47 -0.80
CA LEU A 86 -20.10 -11.10 -2.11
C LEU A 86 -19.85 -12.36 -2.97
N ARG A 87 -19.29 -13.42 -2.38
CA ARG A 87 -19.11 -14.73 -3.06
C ARG A 87 -20.42 -15.37 -3.50
N ASN A 88 -21.45 -15.26 -2.67
CA ASN A 88 -22.75 -15.84 -2.95
C ASN A 88 -23.58 -15.02 -3.95
N SER A 89 -23.14 -13.79 -4.27
CA SER A 89 -23.81 -12.89 -5.19
C SER A 89 -22.98 -12.69 -6.46
N GLN A 90 -23.16 -13.59 -7.43
CA GLN A 90 -22.52 -13.49 -8.74
C GLN A 90 -22.79 -12.14 -9.41
N LYS A 91 -23.99 -11.58 -9.21
CA LYS A 91 -24.38 -10.26 -9.70
C LYS A 91 -23.47 -9.16 -9.12
N MET A 92 -23.24 -9.17 -7.81
CA MET A 92 -22.39 -8.18 -7.15
C MET A 92 -20.93 -8.31 -7.61
N LEU A 93 -20.38 -9.53 -7.64
CA LEU A 93 -19.02 -9.75 -8.16
C LEU A 93 -18.86 -9.30 -9.62
N SER A 94 -19.86 -9.54 -10.47
CA SER A 94 -19.84 -9.10 -11.86
C SER A 94 -19.96 -7.59 -12.05
N SER A 95 -20.43 -6.85 -11.03
CA SER A 95 -20.50 -5.40 -11.05
C SER A 95 -19.18 -4.72 -10.63
N LEU A 96 -18.28 -5.49 -10.02
CA LEU A 96 -16.95 -5.00 -9.66
C LEU A 96 -16.04 -4.99 -10.88
N HIS A 97 -15.19 -3.98 -10.99
CA HIS A 97 -14.22 -3.85 -12.06
C HIS A 97 -12.89 -3.27 -11.55
N PHE A 98 -11.79 -3.58 -12.23
CA PHE A 98 -10.50 -2.98 -11.91
C PHE A 98 -10.33 -1.65 -12.63
N ALA A 99 -9.69 -0.68 -11.97
CA ALA A 99 -9.28 0.56 -12.62
C ALA A 99 -8.16 0.35 -13.65
N CYS A 100 -7.40 -0.74 -13.53
CA CYS A 100 -6.21 -0.98 -14.34
C CYS A 100 -6.46 -1.71 -15.67
N CYS A 101 -7.54 -2.49 -15.77
CA CYS A 101 -7.86 -3.27 -16.96
C CYS A 101 -9.28 -3.84 -16.89
N THR A 102 -9.71 -4.49 -17.96
CA THR A 102 -11.04 -5.06 -18.12
C THR A 102 -11.18 -6.49 -17.60
N ALA A 103 -10.21 -7.01 -16.84
CA ALA A 103 -10.31 -8.37 -16.34
C ALA A 103 -11.46 -8.49 -15.35
N ARG A 104 -12.11 -9.65 -15.32
CA ARG A 104 -13.14 -9.90 -14.30
C ARG A 104 -12.53 -10.01 -12.91
N VAL A 105 -13.24 -9.49 -11.91
CA VAL A 105 -12.82 -9.50 -10.51
C VAL A 105 -13.07 -10.87 -9.89
N GLY A 106 -12.00 -11.51 -9.45
CA GLY A 106 -12.02 -12.62 -8.52
C GLY A 106 -11.69 -12.14 -7.11
N LEU A 107 -12.15 -12.87 -6.09
CA LEU A 107 -11.91 -12.55 -4.69
C LEU A 107 -11.53 -13.79 -3.88
N ARG A 108 -10.37 -13.75 -3.20
CA ARG A 108 -9.87 -14.86 -2.38
C ARG A 108 -9.32 -14.39 -1.05
N VAL A 109 -9.15 -15.36 -0.15
CA VAL A 109 -8.40 -15.19 1.11
C VAL A 109 -7.04 -15.84 0.91
N SER A 110 -5.98 -15.15 1.28
CA SER A 110 -4.62 -15.70 1.25
C SER A 110 -4.40 -16.73 2.37
N LYS A 111 -3.20 -17.32 2.45
CA LYS A 111 -2.88 -18.27 3.53
C LYS A 111 -2.83 -17.59 4.89
N ASN A 112 -2.38 -16.33 4.93
CA ASN A 112 -2.34 -15.52 6.14
C ASN A 112 -3.67 -14.79 6.45
N GLY A 113 -4.79 -15.16 5.81
CA GLY A 113 -6.11 -14.60 6.12
C GLY A 113 -6.40 -13.24 5.46
N LEU A 114 -5.50 -12.72 4.62
CA LEU A 114 -5.69 -11.46 3.91
C LEU A 114 -6.64 -11.63 2.72
N ASN A 115 -7.77 -10.93 2.79
CA ASN A 115 -8.68 -10.78 1.67
C ASN A 115 -8.06 -9.90 0.58
N HIS A 116 -8.10 -10.38 -0.67
CA HIS A 116 -7.60 -9.63 -1.82
C HIS A 116 -8.29 -10.04 -3.13
N PHE A 117 -8.31 -9.10 -4.07
CA PHE A 117 -8.84 -9.36 -5.40
C PHE A 117 -7.77 -9.96 -6.30
N TYR A 118 -8.21 -10.59 -7.39
CA TYR A 118 -7.34 -11.07 -8.45
C TYR A 118 -8.04 -11.00 -9.79
N HIS A 119 -7.27 -10.91 -10.87
CA HIS A 119 -7.81 -10.88 -12.22
C HIS A 119 -8.12 -12.30 -12.73
N LEU A 120 -9.34 -12.53 -13.20
CA LEU A 120 -9.80 -13.82 -13.73
C LEU A 120 -9.37 -14.03 -15.19
N SER A 121 -8.07 -14.27 -15.44
CA SER A 121 -7.44 -14.82 -16.67
C SER A 121 -7.83 -14.28 -18.07
N ASP A 122 -8.64 -13.23 -18.16
CA ASP A 122 -9.09 -12.63 -19.42
C ASP A 122 -8.28 -11.37 -19.82
N ALA A 123 -7.58 -10.70 -18.90
CA ALA A 123 -6.73 -9.56 -19.23
C ALA A 123 -5.26 -9.94 -19.48
N ARG A 124 -4.93 -10.28 -20.74
CA ARG A 124 -3.54 -10.46 -21.20
C ARG A 124 -2.68 -9.17 -21.15
N SER A 125 -3.27 -8.02 -20.82
CA SER A 125 -2.65 -6.69 -20.98
C SER A 125 -2.69 -5.83 -19.72
N CYS A 126 -2.88 -6.39 -18.52
CA CYS A 126 -2.81 -5.58 -17.30
C CYS A 126 -1.41 -4.92 -17.23
N PRO A 127 -1.33 -3.57 -17.14
CA PRO A 127 -0.05 -2.86 -17.18
C PRO A 127 0.76 -3.01 -15.89
N TYR A 128 0.16 -3.60 -14.84
CA TYR A 128 0.79 -3.78 -13.53
C TYR A 128 1.35 -5.19 -13.40
N ALA A 129 2.60 -5.28 -12.95
CA ALA A 129 3.28 -6.53 -12.68
C ALA A 129 2.61 -7.30 -11.52
N GLU A 130 2.87 -8.61 -11.47
CA GLU A 130 2.35 -9.48 -10.42
C GLU A 130 2.89 -9.09 -9.04
N GLU A 131 1.99 -8.93 -8.08
CA GLU A 131 2.31 -8.68 -6.67
C GLU A 131 2.15 -9.97 -5.86
N THR A 132 3.07 -10.22 -4.94
CA THR A 132 3.06 -11.40 -4.07
C THR A 132 2.18 -11.18 -2.84
N GLU A 133 1.76 -12.26 -2.15
CA GLU A 133 1.06 -12.16 -0.86
C GLU A 133 1.84 -11.32 0.16
N ALA A 134 3.16 -11.48 0.20
CA ALA A 134 4.06 -10.67 1.02
C ALA A 134 3.99 -9.17 0.65
N HIS A 135 3.80 -8.85 -0.62
CA HIS A 135 3.64 -7.46 -1.05
C HIS A 135 2.39 -6.84 -0.46
N LEU A 136 1.27 -7.57 -0.56
CA LEU A 136 -0.03 -7.10 -0.07
C LEU A 136 -0.08 -7.01 1.44
N SER A 137 0.49 -7.99 2.16
CA SER A 137 0.52 -7.96 3.62
C SER A 137 1.35 -6.78 4.13
N LEU A 138 2.48 -6.46 3.49
CA LEU A 138 3.28 -5.30 3.86
C LEU A 138 2.56 -3.97 3.57
N LYS A 139 1.83 -3.85 2.46
CA LYS A 139 0.98 -2.66 2.20
C LYS A 139 -0.05 -2.47 3.31
N VAL A 140 -0.79 -3.52 3.65
CA VAL A 140 -1.80 -3.47 4.71
C VAL A 140 -1.16 -3.12 6.06
N ALA A 141 -0.06 -3.77 6.43
CA ALA A 141 0.64 -3.50 7.67
C ALA A 141 1.14 -2.04 7.76
N ALA A 142 1.66 -1.48 6.66
CA ALA A 142 2.09 -0.09 6.61
C ALA A 142 0.91 0.90 6.72
N MET A 143 -0.20 0.63 6.02
CA MET A 143 -1.44 1.42 6.09
C MET A 143 -2.00 1.43 7.50
N GLU A 144 -2.14 0.27 8.12
CA GLU A 144 -2.67 0.15 9.48
C GLU A 144 -1.76 0.82 10.51
N ALA A 145 -0.44 0.65 10.41
CA ALA A 145 0.51 1.34 11.28
C ALA A 145 0.38 2.87 11.17
N ALA A 146 0.18 3.41 9.97
CA ALA A 146 -0.07 4.82 9.77
C ALA A 146 -1.40 5.27 10.41
N ARG A 147 -2.46 4.47 10.28
CA ARG A 147 -3.75 4.73 10.93
C ARG A 147 -3.63 4.70 12.45
N ARG A 148 -2.93 3.73 13.03
CA ARG A 148 -2.63 3.65 14.48
C ARG A 148 -1.80 4.83 14.97
N ALA A 149 -0.96 5.41 14.12
CA ALA A 149 -0.24 6.66 14.38
C ALA A 149 -1.12 7.93 14.28
N GLY A 150 -2.43 7.80 14.06
CA GLY A 150 -3.38 8.91 13.95
C GLY A 150 -3.29 9.68 12.64
N TRP A 151 -2.94 9.00 11.55
CA TRP A 151 -3.02 9.50 10.18
C TRP A 151 -4.19 8.84 9.45
N GLN A 152 -4.69 9.47 8.39
CA GLN A 152 -5.51 8.76 7.42
C GLN A 152 -4.57 8.03 6.45
N ALA A 153 -4.93 6.83 5.99
CA ALA A 153 -4.13 6.10 5.02
C ALA A 153 -4.97 5.10 4.25
N ASP A 154 -4.67 4.93 2.95
CA ASP A 154 -5.29 3.96 2.06
C ASP A 154 -4.25 3.31 1.14
N CYS A 155 -4.50 2.06 0.75
CA CYS A 155 -3.67 1.33 -0.21
C CYS A 155 -3.98 1.73 -1.66
N GLU A 156 -2.99 1.63 -2.53
CA GLU A 156 -3.10 1.72 -3.99
C GLU A 156 -3.64 3.04 -4.55
N VAL A 157 -3.36 4.16 -3.87
CA VAL A 157 -3.88 5.48 -4.24
C VAL A 157 -3.13 6.06 -5.43
N SER A 158 -3.86 6.44 -6.47
CA SER A 158 -3.32 7.13 -7.64
C SER A 158 -3.57 8.64 -7.58
N GLY A 159 -2.74 9.41 -8.26
CA GLY A 159 -2.93 10.85 -8.45
C GLY A 159 -2.16 11.36 -9.66
N GLY A 160 -2.29 12.66 -9.92
CA GLY A 160 -1.81 13.30 -11.15
C GLY A 160 -2.95 13.95 -11.92
N PHE A 161 -2.62 14.92 -12.77
CA PHE A 161 -3.61 15.70 -13.53
C PHE A 161 -3.77 15.22 -14.97
N ASP A 162 -2.72 14.61 -15.53
CA ASP A 162 -2.66 14.07 -16.87
C ASP A 162 -1.76 12.82 -16.89
N ASP A 163 -1.75 12.12 -18.02
CA ASP A 163 -0.99 10.88 -18.23
C ASP A 163 0.52 11.02 -18.01
N SER A 164 1.08 12.22 -18.15
CA SER A 164 2.51 12.49 -17.95
C SER A 164 2.88 12.65 -16.47
N GLN A 165 1.90 12.97 -15.61
CA GLN A 165 2.08 13.22 -14.18
C GLN A 165 1.43 12.14 -13.30
N GLN A 166 0.93 11.06 -13.91
CA GLN A 166 0.35 9.96 -13.15
C GLN A 166 1.37 9.32 -12.20
N TRP A 167 0.94 9.11 -10.97
CA TRP A 167 1.65 8.34 -9.97
C TRP A 167 0.66 7.45 -9.21
N ARG A 168 1.16 6.35 -8.67
CA ARG A 168 0.38 5.43 -7.83
C ARG A 168 1.24 4.98 -6.66
N ALA A 169 0.78 5.35 -5.46
CA ALA A 169 1.37 4.96 -4.21
C ALA A 169 0.86 3.59 -3.78
N ASP A 170 1.75 2.74 -3.27
CA ASP A 170 1.33 1.46 -2.68
C ASP A 170 0.49 1.69 -1.42
N VAL A 171 0.87 2.65 -0.60
CA VAL A 171 0.07 3.20 0.49
C VAL A 171 0.26 4.71 0.53
N LEU A 172 -0.82 5.48 0.52
CA LEU A 172 -0.77 6.92 0.76
C LEU A 172 -1.31 7.21 2.16
N ALA A 173 -0.48 7.81 3.01
CA ALA A 173 -0.89 8.36 4.30
C ALA A 173 -0.95 9.89 4.24
N TRP A 174 -1.96 10.49 4.87
CA TRP A 174 -2.10 11.95 4.93
C TRP A 174 -2.63 12.46 6.28
N LYS A 175 -2.24 13.70 6.60
CA LYS A 175 -2.72 14.45 7.76
C LYS A 175 -2.69 15.95 7.44
N GLY A 176 -3.88 16.55 7.33
CA GLY A 176 -4.01 17.90 6.78
C GLY A 176 -3.46 17.96 5.34
N ALA A 177 -2.60 18.93 5.06
CA ALA A 177 -1.96 19.08 3.75
C ALA A 177 -0.78 18.13 3.51
N VAL A 178 -0.33 17.42 4.54
CA VAL A 178 0.88 16.60 4.48
C VAL A 178 0.54 15.22 3.94
N ARG A 179 1.30 14.77 2.93
CA ARG A 179 1.13 13.48 2.25
C ARG A 179 2.44 12.68 2.24
N ILE A 180 2.35 11.39 2.51
CA ILE A 180 3.47 10.43 2.46
C ILE A 180 3.03 9.20 1.67
N ALA A 181 3.77 8.85 0.62
CA ALA A 181 3.66 7.56 -0.04
C ALA A 181 4.64 6.58 0.62
N PHE A 182 4.14 5.47 1.16
CA PHE A 182 4.95 4.31 1.51
C PHE A 182 4.97 3.39 0.29
N GLU A 183 6.16 3.19 -0.27
CA GLU A 183 6.42 2.33 -1.41
C GLU A 183 6.93 0.99 -0.95
N VAL A 184 6.28 -0.08 -1.40
CA VAL A 184 6.69 -1.44 -1.10
C VAL A 184 7.36 -2.00 -2.35
N GLN A 185 8.56 -2.55 -2.19
CA GLN A 185 9.30 -3.11 -3.31
C GLN A 185 10.10 -4.32 -2.83
N ILE A 186 9.42 -5.47 -2.81
CA ILE A 186 10.02 -6.76 -2.39
C ILE A 186 10.90 -7.33 -3.50
N SER A 187 10.38 -7.35 -4.74
CA SER A 187 11.16 -7.77 -5.92
C SER A 187 12.18 -6.70 -6.28
N ASN A 188 13.31 -7.10 -6.88
CA ASN A 188 14.37 -6.16 -7.25
C ASN A 188 13.85 -5.08 -8.22
N ALA A 189 13.94 -3.82 -7.79
CA ALA A 189 13.88 -2.66 -8.65
C ALA A 189 15.28 -2.02 -8.72
N THR A 190 15.63 -1.49 -9.88
CA THR A 190 16.87 -0.72 -10.03
C THR A 190 16.79 0.59 -9.25
N TRP A 191 17.91 1.08 -8.74
CA TRP A 191 17.94 2.37 -8.04
C TRP A 191 17.46 3.53 -8.93
N ALA A 192 17.74 3.47 -10.23
CA ALA A 192 17.24 4.46 -11.19
C ALA A 192 15.70 4.49 -11.26
N GLN A 193 15.04 3.33 -11.24
CA GLN A 193 13.56 3.26 -11.19
C GLN A 193 13.00 3.83 -9.90
N VAL A 194 13.64 3.53 -8.76
CA VAL A 194 13.28 4.09 -7.45
C VAL A 194 13.39 5.62 -7.45
N VAL A 195 14.51 6.16 -7.94
CA VAL A 195 14.73 7.62 -8.04
C VAL A 195 13.71 8.27 -8.97
N ALA A 196 13.39 7.67 -10.12
CA ALA A 196 12.40 8.20 -11.05
C ALA A 196 11.00 8.25 -10.43
N ARG A 197 10.58 7.20 -9.70
CA ARG A 197 9.32 7.18 -8.96
C ARG A 197 9.30 8.23 -7.84
N GLN A 198 10.40 8.37 -7.11
CA GLN A 198 10.54 9.41 -6.08
C GLN A 198 10.40 10.83 -6.65
N ALA A 199 10.93 11.08 -7.85
CA ALA A 199 10.81 12.37 -8.51
C ALA A 199 9.36 12.73 -8.85
N ARG A 200 8.55 11.74 -9.29
CA ARG A 200 7.10 11.95 -9.52
C ARG A 200 6.36 12.33 -8.25
N TYR A 201 6.64 11.67 -7.13
CA TYR A 201 6.05 12.07 -5.85
C TYR A 201 6.44 13.49 -5.45
N ARG A 202 7.72 13.83 -5.59
CA ARG A 202 8.21 15.17 -5.28
C ARG A 202 7.48 16.24 -6.10
N ALA A 203 7.31 16.02 -7.41
CA ALA A 203 6.56 16.92 -8.29
C ALA A 203 5.10 17.07 -7.86
N ALA A 204 4.48 16.01 -7.34
CA ALA A 204 3.12 16.01 -6.82
C ALA A 204 2.96 16.53 -5.37
N GLY A 205 4.04 17.00 -4.73
CA GLY A 205 3.99 17.42 -3.32
C GLY A 205 3.79 16.25 -2.34
N VAL A 206 4.08 15.02 -2.77
CA VAL A 206 4.02 13.80 -1.96
C VAL A 206 5.44 13.41 -1.54
N ARG A 207 5.60 13.00 -0.28
CA ARG A 207 6.90 12.53 0.24
C ARG A 207 6.95 11.01 0.10
N GLY A 208 7.88 10.45 -0.69
CA GLY A 208 8.02 9.00 -0.81
C GLY A 208 8.97 8.41 0.24
N LEU A 209 8.59 7.30 0.86
CA LEU A 209 9.40 6.45 1.75
C LEU A 209 9.38 5.01 1.22
N TRP A 210 10.54 4.40 1.07
CA TRP A 210 10.69 3.08 0.44
C TRP A 210 10.96 1.98 1.45
N LEU A 211 10.19 0.90 1.36
CA LEU A 211 10.32 -0.36 2.08
C LEU A 211 10.79 -1.43 1.09
N LEU A 212 12.09 -1.73 1.11
CA LEU A 212 12.78 -2.55 0.13
C LEU A 212 13.13 -3.94 0.68
N GLY A 213 12.87 -5.00 -0.08
CA GLY A 213 13.34 -6.36 0.29
C GLY A 213 14.86 -6.50 0.20
N GLN A 214 15.50 -5.76 -0.72
CA GLN A 214 16.94 -5.78 -0.96
C GLN A 214 17.71 -4.80 -0.06
N ASP A 215 19.01 -5.07 0.18
CA ASP A 215 19.93 -4.17 0.91
C ASP A 215 20.79 -3.29 -0.02
N SER A 216 20.63 -3.46 -1.34
CA SER A 216 21.41 -2.82 -2.40
C SER A 216 20.91 -1.41 -2.76
N TYR A 217 20.52 -0.61 -1.78
CA TYR A 217 20.08 0.78 -1.98
C TYR A 217 21.10 1.80 -1.51
N GLN A 218 20.94 3.05 -1.95
CA GLN A 218 21.73 4.17 -1.48
C GLN A 218 21.03 4.82 -0.30
N VAL A 219 21.76 5.04 0.80
CA VAL A 219 21.24 5.80 1.95
C VAL A 219 21.40 7.28 1.63
N CYS A 220 20.28 7.98 1.40
CA CYS A 220 20.26 9.42 1.21
C CYS A 220 18.95 10.04 1.72
N LYS A 221 18.88 11.37 1.81
CA LYS A 221 17.71 12.09 2.33
C LYS A 221 16.62 12.26 1.28
N GLU A 222 17.04 12.28 0.03
CA GLU A 222 16.22 12.59 -1.13
C GLU A 222 15.29 11.41 -1.46
N VAL A 223 15.74 10.19 -1.16
CA VAL A 223 15.04 8.93 -1.36
C VAL A 223 15.17 8.12 -0.06
N PRO A 224 14.35 8.41 0.97
CA PRO A 224 14.44 7.67 2.23
C PRO A 224 14.00 6.22 1.98
N ALA A 225 14.94 5.30 2.11
CA ALA A 225 14.76 3.89 1.83
C ALA A 225 15.28 3.04 2.99
N PHE A 226 14.53 1.98 3.30
CA PHE A 226 14.81 1.08 4.40
C PHE A 226 14.61 -0.37 3.97
N GLN A 227 15.46 -1.25 4.49
CA GLN A 227 15.30 -2.67 4.25
C GLN A 227 14.16 -3.22 5.11
N VAL A 228 13.35 -4.10 4.56
CA VAL A 228 12.30 -4.83 5.28
C VAL A 228 12.46 -6.33 5.16
N ARG A 229 11.91 -7.05 6.14
CA ARG A 229 11.76 -8.51 6.11
C ARG A 229 10.55 -8.93 6.92
N ASP A 230 10.04 -10.11 6.61
CA ASP A 230 9.14 -10.88 7.47
C ASP A 230 9.96 -11.48 8.62
N ASP A 231 9.40 -11.54 9.83
CA ASP A 231 10.06 -12.11 11.01
C ASP A 231 9.85 -13.63 11.19
N GLY A 232 9.01 -14.23 10.35
CA GLY A 232 8.62 -15.64 10.39
C GLY A 232 7.31 -15.91 11.14
N GLU A 233 6.78 -14.92 11.86
CA GLU A 233 5.55 -15.01 12.66
C GLU A 233 4.38 -14.24 12.01
N GLY A 234 4.63 -13.61 10.86
CA GLY A 234 3.65 -12.84 10.10
C GLY A 234 3.75 -11.33 10.31
N ASP A 235 4.73 -10.87 11.09
CA ASP A 235 5.01 -9.46 11.33
C ASP A 235 6.19 -8.96 10.48
N TRP A 236 6.18 -7.64 10.24
CA TRP A 236 7.18 -6.98 9.41
C TRP A 236 8.19 -6.22 10.25
N MET A 237 9.46 -6.38 9.90
CA MET A 237 10.59 -5.71 10.54
C MET A 237 11.29 -4.78 9.56
N VAL A 238 11.72 -3.62 10.05
CA VAL A 238 12.45 -2.59 9.29
C VAL A 238 13.87 -2.45 9.85
N ARG A 239 14.87 -2.49 8.98
CA ARG A 239 16.27 -2.27 9.36
C ARG A 239 16.54 -0.78 9.50
N ILE A 240 16.93 -0.35 10.70
CA ILE A 240 17.24 1.06 11.02
C ILE A 240 18.74 1.39 10.96
N SER A 241 19.60 0.36 10.84
CA SER A 241 21.04 0.52 10.57
C SER A 241 21.34 0.61 9.06
N PRO A 242 22.32 1.40 8.60
CA PRO A 242 22.71 1.44 7.19
C PRO A 242 23.10 0.05 6.63
N PRO A 243 22.70 -0.29 5.39
CA PRO A 243 22.95 -1.61 4.81
C PRO A 243 24.43 -1.88 4.49
N LYS A 244 25.24 -0.84 4.24
CA LYS A 244 26.60 -0.93 3.66
C LYS A 244 27.76 -0.73 4.66
N GLU A 245 27.58 -1.02 5.95
CA GLU A 245 28.72 -1.04 6.87
C GLU A 245 29.69 -2.21 6.57
N PRO A 246 31.01 -1.97 6.39
CA PRO A 246 31.93 -2.91 5.72
C PRO A 246 32.18 -4.26 6.43
N HIS A 247 31.95 -4.38 7.73
CA HIS A 247 32.42 -5.52 8.53
C HIS A 247 31.54 -6.77 8.51
N ASN A 248 30.43 -6.82 7.75
CA ASN A 248 29.42 -7.87 7.91
C ASN A 248 28.89 -8.45 6.59
N VAL A 249 29.72 -8.70 5.58
CA VAL A 249 29.26 -9.26 4.28
C VAL A 249 28.56 -10.62 4.45
N CYS A 250 29.00 -11.47 5.38
CA CYS A 250 28.37 -12.78 5.65
C CYS A 250 27.25 -12.75 6.71
N LEU A 251 26.94 -11.59 7.28
CA LEU A 251 26.06 -11.44 8.46
C LEU A 251 24.92 -10.42 8.25
N ARG A 252 24.78 -9.88 7.03
CA ARG A 252 23.82 -8.82 6.68
C ARG A 252 22.37 -9.17 6.96
N ALA A 253 22.01 -10.46 6.89
CA ALA A 253 20.67 -10.94 7.15
C ALA A 253 20.28 -10.85 8.64
N PHE A 254 21.23 -10.85 9.59
CA PHE A 254 20.94 -11.02 11.03
C PHE A 254 21.52 -9.95 11.96
N LYS A 255 22.56 -9.20 11.55
CA LYS A 255 23.24 -8.18 12.39
C LYS A 255 22.82 -6.73 12.11
N GLY A 256 21.59 -6.50 11.66
CA GLY A 256 21.01 -5.16 11.58
C GLY A 256 20.30 -4.81 12.88
N ASN A 257 20.23 -3.53 13.25
CA ASN A 257 19.23 -3.10 14.23
C ASN A 257 17.88 -3.13 13.50
N TRP A 258 16.99 -4.00 13.94
CA TRP A 258 15.64 -4.17 13.39
C TRP A 258 14.61 -3.62 14.37
N LEU A 259 13.59 -2.98 13.82
CA LEU A 259 12.46 -2.44 14.57
C LEU A 259 11.17 -2.97 13.94
N ALA A 260 10.15 -3.26 14.75
CA ALA A 260 8.83 -3.58 14.22
C ALA A 260 8.34 -2.46 13.28
N LEU A 261 7.76 -2.83 12.15
CA LEU A 261 7.27 -1.88 11.13
C LEU A 261 6.34 -0.84 11.74
N GLU A 262 5.44 -1.27 12.63
CA GLU A 262 4.55 -0.36 13.33
C GLU A 262 5.30 0.68 14.15
N SER A 263 6.23 0.24 15.00
CA SER A 263 7.04 1.16 15.81
C SER A 263 7.86 2.11 14.93
N PHE A 264 8.39 1.61 13.80
CA PHE A 264 9.11 2.43 12.83
C PHE A 264 8.21 3.51 12.20
N ILE A 265 7.03 3.13 11.70
CA ILE A 265 6.09 4.05 11.05
C ILE A 265 5.55 5.06 12.07
N GLN A 266 5.18 4.63 13.28
CA GLN A 266 4.77 5.53 14.35
C GLN A 266 5.88 6.56 14.64
N ALA A 267 7.13 6.13 14.79
CA ALA A 267 8.25 7.05 15.02
C ALA A 267 8.48 8.01 13.83
N ALA A 268 8.32 7.53 12.59
CA ALA A 268 8.45 8.34 11.38
C ALA A 268 7.34 9.40 11.26
N LEU A 269 6.13 9.08 11.73
CA LEU A 269 4.94 9.92 11.59
C LEU A 269 4.66 10.84 12.79
N THR A 270 5.24 10.57 13.96
CA THR A 270 4.99 11.32 15.21
C THR A 270 5.93 12.50 15.44
N LYS A 271 7.00 12.67 14.66
CA LYS A 271 7.81 13.90 14.77
C LYS A 271 7.00 15.11 14.30
N LYS A 272 6.65 15.97 15.27
CA LYS A 272 5.98 17.27 15.06
C LYS A 272 6.62 18.02 13.88
N PRO A 273 5.89 18.33 12.81
CA PRO A 273 6.32 19.33 11.86
C PRO A 273 6.29 20.70 12.56
N GLY A 274 7.44 21.22 12.97
CA GLY A 274 7.63 22.61 13.40
C GLY A 274 7.67 22.86 14.91
N LEU A 275 8.88 22.85 15.48
CA LEU A 275 9.36 23.96 16.30
C LEU A 275 10.71 24.35 15.71
N GLY A 276 10.84 25.59 15.23
CA GLY A 276 12.12 26.15 14.80
C GLY A 276 13.11 26.27 15.98
N PRO A 277 14.39 26.55 15.71
CA PRO A 277 15.35 26.82 16.76
C PRO A 277 14.98 28.14 17.44
N GLY A 278 14.52 28.06 18.67
CA GLY A 278 13.99 29.19 19.43
C GLY A 278 13.59 28.74 20.84
N ALA A 279 14.58 28.26 21.59
CA ALA A 279 14.63 28.22 23.05
C ALA A 279 16.11 28.30 23.45
#